data_AF-A0A534PKM6-F1
#
_entry.id   AF-A0A534PKM6-F1
#
_cell.length_a   1.000
_cell.length_b   1.000
_cell.length_c   1.000
_cell.angle_alpha   90.00
_cell.angle_beta   90.00
_cell.angle_gamma   90.00
#
_symmetry.space_group_name_H-M   'P 1'
#
loop_
_entity.id
_entity.type
_entity.pdbx_description
1 polymer ?
#
loop_
_entity_poly.entity_id
_entity_poly.type
_entity_poly.pdbx_seq_one_letter_code
_entity_poly.pdbx_strand_id
1 'polypeptide(L)'
;MYHRSIPVVDLTSGRVTERAGDTRTLDVPADFDRSACVASVDAKARAHYLSTAGTRLVNHAHPRPLSWRVRGEECLVARARGNADEVAYRLCAVDPATG
;
A
#
# COMPACT_ATOMS: atom_id res chain seq x y z
N MET A 1 -24.46 3.71 -2.98
CA MET A 1 -23.55 2.55 -2.84
C MET A 1 -22.75 2.77 -1.58
N TYR A 2 -22.85 1.87 -0.59
CA TYR A 2 -22.12 2.01 0.67
C TYR A 2 -20.64 1.73 0.38
N HIS A 3 -19.78 2.75 0.37
CA HIS A 3 -18.34 2.54 0.37
C HIS A 3 -17.99 1.93 1.73
N ARG A 4 -17.78 0.60 1.76
CA ARG A 4 -17.31 -0.09 2.95
C ARG A 4 -15.92 0.46 3.27
N SER A 5 -15.79 1.20 4.37
CA SER A 5 -14.49 1.55 4.91
C SER A 5 -13.85 0.30 5.50
N ILE A 6 -12.55 0.17 5.28
CA ILE A 6 -11.70 -0.88 5.80
C ILE A 6 -10.61 -0.17 6.62
N PRO A 7 -10.52 -0.45 7.92
CA PRO A 7 -9.44 0.07 8.74
C PRO A 7 -8.11 -0.53 8.31
N VAL A 8 -7.10 0.32 8.16
CA VAL A 8 -5.71 -0.08 7.89
C VAL A 8 -4.78 0.60 8.87
N VAL A 9 -3.77 -0.12 9.32
CA VAL A 9 -2.72 0.37 10.24
C VAL A 9 -1.51 0.79 9.41
N ASP A 10 -1.16 2.07 9.43
CA ASP A 10 0.08 2.57 8.82
C ASP A 10 1.27 2.04 9.63
N LEU A 11 2.06 1.14 9.05
CA LEU A 11 3.13 0.45 9.77
C LEU A 11 4.33 1.36 10.08
N THR A 12 4.40 2.54 9.46
CA THR A 12 5.42 3.56 9.76
C THR A 12 5.11 4.32 11.05
N SER A 13 3.84 4.61 11.31
CA SER A 13 3.40 5.46 12.42
C SER A 13 2.56 4.74 13.47
N GLY A 14 2.15 3.49 13.20
CA GLY A 14 1.19 2.72 13.99
C GLY A 14 -0.24 3.27 13.93
N ARG A 15 -0.52 4.27 13.09
CA ARG A 15 -1.81 4.95 13.05
C ARG A 15 -2.84 4.15 12.27
N VAL A 16 -3.98 3.87 12.88
CA VAL A 16 -5.14 3.31 12.19
C VAL A 16 -5.85 4.41 11.39
N THR A 17 -6.15 4.12 10.12
CA THR A 17 -6.92 5.00 9.24
C THR A 17 -7.98 4.21 8.50
N GLU A 18 -9.16 4.79 8.32
CA GLU A 18 -10.22 4.21 7.52
C GLU A 18 -9.96 4.51 6.03
N ARG A 19 -9.99 3.47 5.19
CA ARG A 19 -9.82 3.59 3.74
C ARG A 19 -10.99 2.96 3.00
N ALA A 20 -11.36 3.49 1.85
CA ALA A 20 -12.44 2.91 1.06
C ALA A 20 -12.02 1.51 0.55
N GLY A 21 -12.95 0.55 0.50
CA GLY A 21 -12.65 -0.80 0.01
C GLY A 21 -12.18 -0.88 -1.44
N ASP A 22 -12.43 0.17 -2.24
CA ASP A 22 -11.91 0.35 -3.60
C ASP A 22 -10.53 1.03 -3.65
N THR A 23 -9.93 1.37 -2.51
CA THR A 23 -8.57 1.93 -2.44
C THR A 23 -7.58 0.97 -3.08
N ARG A 24 -6.73 1.49 -3.97
CA ARG A 24 -5.70 0.69 -4.65
C ARG A 24 -4.63 0.23 -3.66
N THR A 25 -4.28 -1.04 -3.75
CA THR A 25 -3.25 -1.68 -2.93
C THR A 25 -2.30 -2.49 -3.81
N LEU A 26 -1.06 -2.67 -3.36
CA LEU A 26 -0.08 -3.55 -3.98
C LEU A 26 0.42 -4.59 -2.98
N ASP A 27 0.79 -5.75 -3.51
CA ASP A 27 1.49 -6.76 -2.75
C ASP A 27 2.87 -6.24 -2.34
N VAL A 28 3.31 -6.59 -1.13
CA VAL A 28 4.64 -6.23 -0.64
C VAL A 28 5.65 -7.24 -1.22
N PRO A 29 6.63 -6.80 -2.02
CA PRO A 29 7.69 -7.68 -2.49
C PRO A 29 8.45 -8.31 -1.32
N ALA A 30 8.91 -9.55 -1.46
CA ALA A 30 9.67 -10.23 -0.40
C ALA A 30 10.97 -9.48 -0.02
N ASP A 31 11.61 -8.86 -1.01
CA ASP A 31 12.83 -8.05 -0.85
C ASP A 31 12.53 -6.59 -0.51
N PHE A 32 11.28 -6.21 -0.22
CA PHE A 32 10.93 -4.83 0.11
C PHE A 32 11.57 -4.41 1.43
N ASP A 33 12.25 -3.27 1.42
CA ASP A 33 12.77 -2.66 2.63
C ASP A 33 11.63 -2.10 3.47
N ARG A 34 11.24 -2.89 4.49
CA ARG A 34 10.19 -2.50 5.43
C ARG A 34 10.58 -1.26 6.25
N SER A 35 11.86 -0.92 6.36
CA SER A 35 12.29 0.30 7.06
C SER A 35 11.91 1.56 6.29
N ALA A 36 12.05 1.55 4.96
CA ALA A 36 11.62 2.64 4.09
C ALA A 36 10.11 2.88 4.13
N CYS A 37 9.30 1.81 4.31
CA CYS A 37 7.84 1.86 4.44
C CYS A 37 7.07 2.54 3.29
N VAL A 38 7.73 2.95 2.21
CA VAL A 38 7.13 3.72 1.12
C VAL A 38 7.46 3.09 -0.22
N ALA A 39 6.50 3.18 -1.13
CA ALA A 39 6.68 2.85 -2.54
C ALA A 39 5.98 3.91 -3.39
N SER A 40 6.34 4.04 -4.65
CA SER A 40 5.66 4.93 -5.58
C SER A 40 5.38 4.21 -6.89
N VAL A 41 4.27 4.50 -7.56
CA VAL A 41 3.91 3.86 -8.83
C VAL A 41 3.77 4.90 -9.90
N ASP A 42 4.55 4.78 -10.96
CA ASP A 42 4.51 5.69 -12.10
C ASP A 42 3.30 5.43 -13.04
N ALA A 43 3.07 6.32 -14.00
CA ALA A 43 2.00 6.21 -14.99
C ALA A 43 2.09 4.96 -15.88
N LYS A 44 3.26 4.29 -15.94
CA LYS A 44 3.47 3.03 -16.65
C LYS A 44 3.17 1.81 -15.78
N ALA A 45 2.53 2.02 -14.63
CA ALA A 45 2.21 0.98 -13.65
C ALA A 45 3.47 0.24 -13.17
N ARG A 46 4.56 0.97 -12.92
CA ARG A 46 5.77 0.40 -12.31
C ARG A 46 5.94 0.91 -10.89
N ALA A 47 6.03 -0.01 -9.94
CA ALA A 47 6.33 0.27 -8.54
C ALA A 47 7.83 0.49 -8.37
N HIS A 48 8.17 1.64 -7.81
CA HIS A 48 9.50 2.03 -7.35
C HIS A 48 9.53 1.85 -5.84
N TYR A 49 10.44 1.02 -5.35
CA TYR A 49 10.64 0.80 -3.92
C TYR A 49 12.10 0.57 -3.60
N LEU A 50 12.47 0.78 -2.33
CA LEU A 50 13.77 0.40 -1.83
C LEU A 50 13.76 -1.08 -1.45
N SER A 51 14.73 -1.82 -1.94
CA SER A 51 14.93 -3.22 -1.57
C SER A 51 15.81 -3.33 -0.31
N THR A 52 15.75 -4.46 0.40
CA THR A 52 16.58 -4.72 1.60
C THR A 52 18.07 -4.71 1.29
N ALA A 53 18.45 -4.90 0.03
CA ALA A 53 19.81 -4.72 -0.49
C ALA A 53 20.21 -3.25 -0.72
N GLY A 54 19.34 -2.29 -0.37
CA GLY A 54 19.57 -0.85 -0.55
C GLY A 54 19.44 -0.37 -1.99
N THR A 55 18.90 -1.20 -2.90
CA THR A 55 18.75 -0.85 -4.32
C THR A 55 17.32 -0.41 -4.60
N ARG A 56 17.14 0.67 -5.39
CA ARG A 56 15.81 1.06 -5.86
C ARG A 56 15.39 0.16 -7.02
N LEU A 57 14.39 -0.68 -6.80
CA LEU A 57 13.87 -1.61 -7.80
C LEU A 57 12.61 -1.05 -8.45
N VAL A 58 12.45 -1.38 -9.73
CA VAL A 58 11.29 -1.03 -10.55
C VAL A 58 10.63 -2.32 -10.99
N ASN A 59 9.44 -2.62 -10.47
CA ASN A 59 8.70 -3.83 -10.81
C ASN A 59 7.31 -3.48 -11.34
N HIS A 60 6.70 -4.36 -12.14
CA HIS A 60 5.33 -4.18 -12.58
C HIS A 60 4.38 -4.22 -11.39
N ALA A 61 3.59 -3.16 -11.25
CA ALA A 61 2.60 -3.00 -10.19
C ALA A 61 1.24 -3.49 -10.69
N HIS A 62 0.66 -4.45 -9.98
CA HIS A 62 -0.69 -4.94 -10.24
C HIS A 62 -1.62 -4.47 -9.12
N PRO A 63 -2.17 -3.24 -9.19
CA PRO A 63 -3.01 -2.71 -8.13
C PRO A 63 -4.29 -3.55 -7.99
N ARG A 64 -4.58 -3.95 -6.75
CA ARG A 64 -5.79 -4.66 -6.35
C ARG A 64 -6.59 -3.82 -5.37
N PRO A 65 -7.92 -3.92 -5.33
CA PRO A 65 -8.72 -3.17 -4.37
C PRO A 65 -8.46 -3.69 -2.94
N LEU A 66 -8.49 -2.79 -1.96
CA LEU A 66 -8.30 -3.11 -0.53
C LEU A 66 -9.29 -4.15 -0.02
N SER A 67 -10.51 -4.18 -0.59
CA SER A 67 -11.53 -5.19 -0.29
C SER A 67 -11.14 -6.64 -0.65
N TRP A 68 -10.11 -6.84 -1.49
CA TRP A 68 -9.56 -8.17 -1.77
C TRP A 68 -8.49 -8.60 -0.76
N ARG A 69 -8.03 -7.69 0.09
CA ARG A 69 -6.98 -7.96 1.07
C ARG A 69 -7.56 -8.70 2.27
N VAL A 70 -6.78 -9.64 2.79
CA VAL A 70 -7.14 -10.40 3.99
C VAL A 70 -6.82 -9.57 5.23
N ARG A 71 -7.62 -9.73 6.29
CA ARG A 71 -7.35 -9.10 7.59
C ARG A 71 -5.99 -9.54 8.12
N GLY A 72 -5.20 -8.60 8.66
CA GLY A 72 -3.83 -8.83 9.11
C GLY A 72 -2.79 -8.89 7.99
N GLU A 73 -3.18 -8.86 6.71
CA GLU A 73 -2.23 -8.86 5.59
C GLU A 73 -1.52 -7.50 5.48
N GLU A 74 -0.20 -7.54 5.33
CA GLU A 74 0.62 -6.38 4.98
C GLU A 74 0.48 -6.08 3.48
N CYS A 75 0.12 -4.85 3.15
CA CYS A 75 0.01 -4.39 1.77
C CYS A 75 0.43 -2.92 1.64
N LEU A 76 0.88 -2.56 0.46
CA LEU A 76 1.15 -1.17 0.11
C LEU A 76 -0.18 -0.50 -0.23
N VAL A 77 -0.64 0.47 0.55
CA VAL A 77 -1.91 1.18 0.34
C VAL A 77 -1.66 2.54 -0.30
N ALA A 78 -2.39 2.85 -1.37
CA ALA A 78 -2.28 4.12 -2.06
C ALA A 78 -2.67 5.29 -1.15
N ARG A 79 -1.83 6.34 -1.13
CA ARG A 79 -2.18 7.60 -0.51
C ARG A 79 -3.12 8.38 -1.42
N ALA A 80 -4.29 8.71 -0.90
CA ALA A 80 -5.21 9.63 -1.57
C ALA A 80 -4.65 11.06 -1.50
N ARG A 81 -3.79 11.43 -2.46
CA ARG A 81 -3.65 12.77 -3.09
C ARG A 81 -2.22 13.00 -3.64
N GLY A 82 -2.18 13.39 -4.90
CA GLY A 82 -1.06 14.08 -5.54
C GLY A 82 -1.31 14.18 -7.05
N ASN A 83 -1.46 15.39 -7.58
CA ASN A 83 -1.58 15.69 -9.03
C ASN A 83 -0.24 15.45 -9.75
N ALA A 84 0.31 14.25 -9.66
CA ALA A 84 1.57 13.89 -10.26
C ALA A 84 1.41 12.58 -11.02
N ASP A 85 2.24 12.39 -12.04
CA ASP A 85 2.39 11.17 -12.84
C ASP A 85 2.70 9.91 -12.01
N GLU A 86 2.77 10.04 -10.68
CA GLU A 86 3.16 9.02 -9.73
C GLU A 86 2.20 8.97 -8.51
N VAL A 87 1.73 7.78 -8.16
CA VAL A 87 0.91 7.52 -6.97
C VAL A 87 1.81 6.99 -5.85
N ALA A 88 1.86 7.69 -4.73
CA ALA A 88 2.58 7.21 -3.55
C ALA A 88 1.78 6.14 -2.80
N TYR A 89 2.47 5.11 -2.34
CA TYR A 89 1.97 4.02 -1.52
C TYR A 89 2.72 3.96 -0.20
N ARG A 90 2.04 3.48 0.84
CA ARG A 90 2.63 3.23 2.13
C ARG A 90 2.40 1.81 2.59
N LEU A 91 3.37 1.27 3.30
CA LEU A 91 3.24 -0.02 3.95
C LEU A 91 2.22 0.09 5.09
N CYS A 92 1.12 -0.64 4.94
CA CYS A 92 0.07 -0.75 5.93
C CYS A 92 -0.28 -2.22 6.16
N ALA A 93 -0.86 -2.53 7.32
CA ALA A 93 -1.56 -3.79 7.54
C ALA A 93 -3.06 -3.56 7.49
N VAL A 94 -3.82 -4.50 6.94
CA VAL A 94 -5.29 -4.50 7.11
C VAL A 94 -5.57 -4.77 8.57
N ASP A 95 -6.33 -3.89 9.23
CA ASP A 95 -6.56 -4.00 10.66
C ASP A 95 -7.22 -5.35 11.00
N PRO A 96 -6.63 -6.14 11.91
CA PRO A 96 -7.16 -7.45 12.28
C PRO A 96 -8.37 -7.36 13.22
N ALA A 97 -8.59 -6.21 13.86
CA ALA A 97 -9.56 -5.99 14.92
C ALA A 97 -10.76 -5.17 14.42
N THR A 98 -11.61 -5.82 13.64
CA THR A 98 -13.05 -5.51 13.73
C THR A 98 -13.74 -6.74 14.32
N GLY A 99 -13.60 -6.86 15.64
CA GLY A 99 -14.22 -7.87 16.49
C GLY A 99 -14.50 -7.26 17.85
#